data_AF-A0A051UK36-F1
#
_entry.id   AF-A0A051UK36-F1
#
_cell.length_a   1.000
_cell.length_b   1.000
_cell.length_c   1.000
_cell.angle_alpha   90.00
_cell.angle_beta   90.00
_cell.angle_gamma   90.00
#
_symmetry.space_group_name_H-M   'P 1'
#
loop_
_entity.id
_entity.type
_entity.pdbx_description
1 polymer ?
#
loop_
_entity_poly.entity_id
_entity_poly.type
_entity_poly.pdbx_seq_one_letter_code
_entity_poly.pdbx_strand_id
1 'polypeptide(L)' 'MAIEHGRARCPRCMAWAQYRFLERDDDKLEYQVCCDACGNLYSEVTVASTVTTPAA' A
#
# COMPACT_ATOMS: atom_id res chain seq x y z
N MET A 1 10.21 6.01 1.27
CA MET A 1 10.79 4.95 0.38
C MET A 1 9.74 3.87 0.19
N ALA A 2 9.66 3.18 -0.97
CA ALA A 2 8.71 2.07 -1.13
C ALA A 2 9.29 0.82 -0.45
N ILE A 3 8.56 0.26 0.52
CA ILE A 3 9.00 -0.90 1.30
C ILE A 3 8.63 -2.19 0.57
N GLU A 4 7.44 -2.25 -0.01
CA GLU A 4 6.95 -3.38 -0.79
C GLU A 4 6.18 -2.87 -2.02
N HIS A 5 6.26 -3.58 -3.14
CA HIS A 5 5.49 -3.28 -4.34
C HIS A 5 5.09 -4.57 -5.06
N GLY A 6 3.96 -4.53 -5.77
CA GLY A 6 3.42 -5.70 -6.44
C GLY A 6 2.25 -5.36 -7.37
N ARG A 7 1.43 -6.37 -7.66
CA ARG A 7 0.23 -6.23 -8.50
C ARG A 7 -1.01 -6.63 -7.72
N ALA A 8 -2.03 -5.77 -7.79
CA ALA A 8 -3.33 -5.99 -7.19
C ALA A 8 -4.42 -5.67 -8.21
N ARG A 9 -5.68 -5.98 -7.85
CA ARG A 9 -6.83 -5.60 -8.65
C ARG A 9 -7.27 -4.19 -8.27
N CYS A 10 -7.54 -3.36 -9.29
CA CYS A 10 -8.09 -2.03 -9.07
C CYS A 10 -9.49 -2.15 -8.44
N PRO A 11 -9.77 -1.50 -7.30
CA PRO A 11 -11.08 -1.57 -6.64
C PRO A 11 -12.20 -0.96 -7.49
N ARG A 12 -11.87 -0.13 -8.49
CA ARG A 12 -12.84 0.55 -9.35
C ARG A 12 -13.23 -0.25 -10.60
N CYS A 13 -12.25 -0.73 -11.35
CA CYS A 13 -12.48 -1.37 -12.65
C CYS A 13 -12.05 -2.84 -12.72
N MET A 14 -11.50 -3.38 -11.63
CA MET A 14 -10.97 -4.75 -11.54
C MET A 14 -9.86 -5.09 -12.56
N ALA A 15 -9.31 -4.12 -13.28
CA ALA A 15 -8.09 -4.31 -14.06
C ALA A 15 -6.88 -4.57 -13.14
N TRP A 16 -5.82 -5.16 -13.70
CA TRP A 16 -4.54 -5.25 -12.99
C TRP A 16 -3.96 -3.85 -12.80
N ALA A 17 -3.53 -3.57 -11.57
CA ALA A 17 -2.96 -2.30 -11.15
C ALA A 17 -1.69 -2.56 -10.34
N GLN A 18 -0.80 -1.58 -10.32
CA GLN A 18 0.40 -1.65 -9.49
C GLN A 18 0.03 -1.20 -8.08
N TYR A 19 0.46 -1.94 -7.06
CA TYR A 19 0.37 -1.46 -5.69
C TYR A 19 1.76 -1.24 -5.10
N ARG A 20 1.84 -0.34 -4.11
CA ARG A 20 3.05 -0.10 -3.32
C ARG A 20 2.71 0.27 -1.89
N PHE A 21 3.54 -0.18 -0.97
CA PHE A 21 3.56 0.28 0.40
C PHE A 21 4.68 1.29 0.58
N LEU A 22 4.35 2.44 1.17
CA LEU A 22 5.27 3.52 1.46
C LEU A 22 5.38 3.71 2.95
N GLU A 23 6.62 3.73 3.42
CA GLU A 23 6.90 4.26 4.75
C GLU A 23 6.66 5.78 4.74
N ARG A 24 5.87 6.23 5.71
CA ARG A 24 5.66 7.64 6.08
C ARG A 24 6.27 7.87 7.47
N ASP A 25 6.50 9.14 7.80
CA ASP A 25 6.92 9.54 9.14
C ASP A 25 5.91 9.08 10.22
N ASP A 26 6.40 8.90 11.45
CA ASP A 26 5.59 8.61 12.64
C ASP A 26 4.89 7.23 12.58
N ASP A 27 5.67 6.18 12.27
CA ASP A 27 5.21 4.77 12.21
C ASP A 27 3.98 4.59 11.33
N LYS A 28 3.90 5.28 10.18
CA LYS A 28 2.77 5.18 9.25
C LYS A 28 3.16 4.44 8.00
N LEU A 29 2.26 3.56 7.55
CA LEU A 29 2.38 2.84 6.29
C LEU A 29 1.25 3.28 5.37
N GLU A 30 1.60 3.74 4.17
CA GLU A 30 0.64 4.12 3.14
C GLU A 30 0.60 3.04 2.06
N TYR A 31 -0.56 2.40 1.92
CA TYR A 31 -0.87 1.48 0.84
C TYR A 31 -1.47 2.24 -0.34
N GLN A 32 -0.82 2.18 -1.50
CA GLN A 32 -1.30 2.80 -2.73
C GLN A 32 -1.57 1.76 -3.81
N VAL A 33 -2.66 1.93 -4.58
CA VAL A 33 -2.95 1.19 -5.82
C VAL A 33 -3.13 2.17 -6.98
N CYS A 34 -2.22 2.11 -7.95
CA CYS A 34 -2.23 2.91 -9.16
C CYS A 34 -2.72 2.08 -10.34
N CYS A 35 -3.91 2.39 -10.86
CA CYS A 35 -4.48 1.72 -12.01
C CYS A 35 -4.28 2.53 -13.29
N ASP A 36 -3.47 2.02 -14.20
CA ASP A 36 -3.22 2.65 -15.51
C ASP A 36 -4.45 2.58 -16.44
N ALA A 37 -5.24 1.49 -16.33
CA ALA A 37 -6.39 1.27 -17.21
C ALA A 37 -7.55 2.26 -17.02
N CYS A 38 -7.75 2.78 -15.79
CA CYS A 38 -8.84 3.72 -15.50
C CYS A 38 -8.38 5.01 -14.80
N GLY A 39 -7.08 5.16 -14.56
CA GLY A 39 -6.50 6.30 -13.85
C GLY A 39 -6.82 6.37 -12.36
N ASN A 40 -7.43 5.33 -11.77
CA ASN A 40 -7.78 5.34 -10.36
C ASN A 40 -6.53 5.21 -9.47
N LEU A 41 -6.38 6.13 -8.52
CA LEU A 41 -5.41 6.05 -7.43
C LEU A 41 -6.16 5.79 -6.13
N TYR A 42 -6.00 4.59 -5.56
CA TYR A 42 -6.42 4.30 -4.20
C TYR A 42 -5.24 4.54 -3.26
N SER A 43 -5.49 5.15 -2.11
CA SER A 43 -4.47 5.37 -1.08
C SER A 43 -5.11 5.21 0.30
N GLU A 44 -4.50 4.40 1.15
CA GLU A 44 -4.91 4.17 2.53
C GLU A 44 -3.71 4.31 3.45
N VAL A 45 -3.85 5.10 4.51
CA VAL A 45 -2.79 5.31 5.50
C VAL A 45 -3.16 4.59 6.78
N THR A 46 -2.29 3.67 7.19
CA THR A 46 -2.46 2.88 8.41
C THR A 46 -1.32 3.22 9.37
N VAL A 47 -1.64 3.38 10.65
CA VAL A 47 -0.61 3.41 11.69
C VAL A 47 -0.03 2.01 11.80
N ALA A 48 1.25 1.86 11.48
CA ALA A 48 2.00 0.64 11.70
C ALA A 48 2.14 0.47 13.21
N SER A 49 1.20 -0.24 13.81
CA SER A 49 1.39 -0.77 15.16
C SER A 49 2.58 -1.71 15.10
N THR A 50 3.74 -1.24 15.54
CA THR A 50 4.92 -2.07 15.79
C THR A 50 4.58 -2.99 16.96
N VAL A 51 3.83 -4.06 16.68
CA VAL A 51 3.78 -5.21 17.57
C VAL A 51 5.17 -5.81 17.52
N THR A 52 6.02 -5.39 18.44
CA THR A 52 7.28 -6.04 18.75
C THR A 52 6.93 -7.46 19.18
N THR A 53 7.04 -8.41 18.26
CA THR A 53 7.04 -9.83 18.62
C THR A 53 8.31 -10.06 19.45
N PRO A 54 8.23 -10.35 20.76
CA PRO A 54 9.43 -10.69 21.51
C PRO A 54 9.99 -11.98 20.92
N ALA A 55 11.26 -11.96 20.53
CA ALA A 55 12.01 -13.17 20.22
C ALA A 55 12.12 -14.01 21.50
N ALA A 56 11.65 -15.25 21.44
CA ALA A 56 11.68 -16.21 22.55
C ALA A 56 13.07 -16.86 22.71
#